data_AF-A0A1G8W429-F1
#
_entry.id   AF-A0A1G8W429-F1
#
_cell.length_a   1.000
_cell.length_b   1.000
_cell.length_c   1.000
_cell.angle_alpha   90.00
_cell.angle_beta   90.00
_cell.angle_gamma   90.00
#
_symmetry.space_group_name_H-M   'P 1'
#
loop_
_entity.id
_entity.type
_entity.pdbx_description
1 polymer ?
#
loop_
_entity_poly.entity_id
_entity_poly.type
_entity_poly.pdbx_seq_one_letter_code
_entity_poly.pdbx_strand_id
1 'polypeptide(L)'
;MKLFVIFSAILLSVNTFAQLPSKADNTEYGIAQMMDAKAKKYRLGPIHSESTIMRPTARKGGYFLRYEGGWVYFNPKVNHAFAIWGEMMKKWSEAGYETGWLGFPITDLTPTPSRQGFFVAFDNGSIYQSPINGTHFVAGAFRDEWAKRGWENSATLGFPTTDEVQINMNGYTRYQQFEKGTLFFGNGNDVLYSNNPNATSPPAIQNYQLTFTPNYTSGGEPGNDLDGIDLYGWMDIRLYKANGKEISDADGKSFSLFNIPKDKYMADEGFKTHLGFIPTNRNFIRNYAVTQTDIDENAFVRIIYWLNDFDKSSSNDYLKLKRATGSIAYNNGNHPYIDIKLQEIVKYNNKTTRNDDLSDGSGDSYRVGYILSLSKK
;
A
#
# COMPACT_ATOMS: atom_id res chain seq x y z
N MET A 1 -68.89 55.06 21.72
CA MET A 1 -68.12 53.80 21.67
C MET A 1 -67.53 53.67 20.28
N LYS A 2 -66.23 53.99 20.08
CA LYS A 2 -65.54 53.92 18.78
C LYS A 2 -64.96 52.51 18.63
N LEU A 3 -65.34 51.80 17.57
CA LEU A 3 -64.81 50.49 17.21
C LEU A 3 -63.46 50.68 16.48
N PHE A 4 -62.37 50.17 17.03
CA PHE A 4 -61.07 50.08 16.37
C PHE A 4 -61.05 48.81 15.51
N VAL A 5 -60.82 48.95 14.20
CA VAL A 5 -60.54 47.83 13.29
C VAL A 5 -59.02 47.71 13.18
N ILE A 6 -58.47 46.60 13.65
CA ILE A 6 -57.05 46.25 13.50
C ILE A 6 -56.88 45.59 12.13
N PHE A 7 -56.17 46.26 11.22
CA PHE A 7 -55.68 45.63 10.00
C PHE A 7 -54.39 44.86 10.33
N SER A 8 -54.45 43.52 10.30
CA SER A 8 -53.26 42.67 10.27
C SER A 8 -52.59 42.80 8.90
N ALA A 9 -51.40 43.40 8.85
CA ALA A 9 -50.55 43.38 7.67
C ALA A 9 -49.87 41.99 7.57
N ILE A 10 -50.29 41.20 6.59
CA ILE A 10 -49.58 39.98 6.19
C ILE A 10 -48.31 40.44 5.46
N LEU A 11 -47.14 40.27 6.08
CA LEU A 11 -45.85 40.36 5.39
C LEU A 11 -45.73 39.17 4.44
N LEU A 12 -46.04 39.39 3.16
CA LEU A 12 -45.64 38.49 2.08
C LEU A 12 -44.13 38.63 1.89
N SER A 13 -43.37 37.62 2.31
CA SER A 13 -41.96 37.51 1.95
C SER A 13 -41.86 37.34 0.43
N VAL A 14 -41.27 38.33 -0.23
CA VAL A 14 -40.97 38.26 -1.65
C VAL A 14 -39.82 37.28 -1.80
N ASN A 15 -40.10 36.07 -2.30
CA ASN A 15 -39.05 35.17 -2.76
C ASN A 15 -38.37 35.82 -3.97
N THR A 16 -37.24 36.48 -3.74
CA THR A 16 -36.37 36.97 -4.80
C THR A 16 -35.73 35.77 -5.49
N PHE A 17 -36.31 35.34 -6.61
CA PHE A 17 -35.62 34.44 -7.54
C PHE A 17 -34.41 35.19 -8.09
N ALA A 18 -33.20 34.82 -7.64
CA ALA A 18 -31.98 35.29 -8.26
C ALA A 18 -31.95 34.88 -9.74
N GLN A 19 -31.66 35.85 -10.61
CA GLN A 19 -31.70 35.69 -12.06
C GLN A 19 -30.38 35.09 -12.54
N LEU A 20 -30.44 33.94 -13.20
CA LEU A 20 -29.30 33.36 -13.92
C LEU A 20 -28.74 34.39 -14.93
N PRO A 21 -27.43 34.38 -15.22
CA PRO A 21 -26.87 35.23 -16.27
C PRO A 21 -27.63 35.06 -17.59
N SER A 22 -27.72 36.13 -18.38
CA SER A 22 -28.45 36.09 -19.65
C SER A 22 -27.81 35.11 -20.64
N LYS A 23 -28.61 34.50 -21.53
CA LYS A 23 -28.19 33.52 -22.55
C LYS A 23 -27.06 34.01 -23.49
N ALA A 24 -26.69 35.30 -23.45
CA ALA A 24 -25.71 35.92 -24.33
C ALA A 24 -24.25 35.56 -24.01
N ASP A 25 -23.91 35.16 -22.78
CA ASP A 25 -22.61 34.57 -22.43
C ASP A 25 -22.75 33.05 -22.28
N ASN A 26 -22.55 32.33 -23.39
CA ASN A 26 -22.81 30.89 -23.50
C ASN A 26 -22.04 30.05 -22.45
N THR A 27 -20.83 30.46 -22.09
CA THR A 27 -19.96 29.74 -21.15
C THR A 27 -20.40 29.90 -19.70
N GLU A 28 -20.60 31.13 -19.23
CA GLU A 28 -21.03 31.40 -17.85
C GLU A 28 -22.45 30.89 -17.59
N TYR A 29 -23.34 31.02 -18.59
CA TYR A 29 -24.68 30.46 -18.53
C TYR A 29 -24.64 28.93 -18.38
N GLY A 30 -23.79 28.24 -19.14
CA GLY A 30 -23.60 26.79 -19.01
C GLY A 30 -23.06 26.38 -17.64
N ILE A 31 -22.10 27.14 -17.10
CA ILE A 31 -21.56 26.90 -15.75
C ILE A 31 -22.65 27.06 -14.68
N ALA A 32 -23.41 28.16 -14.74
CA ALA A 32 -24.50 28.41 -13.81
C ALA A 32 -25.57 27.30 -13.85
N GLN A 33 -25.89 26.77 -15.04
CA GLN A 33 -26.78 25.62 -15.18
C GLN A 33 -26.23 24.35 -14.51
N MET A 34 -24.93 24.05 -14.68
CA MET A 34 -24.30 22.90 -14.00
C MET A 34 -24.39 23.03 -12.48
N MET A 35 -24.15 24.23 -11.97
CA MET A 35 -24.17 24.51 -10.54
C MET A 35 -25.59 24.41 -9.96
N ASP A 36 -26.58 24.98 -10.64
CA ASP A 36 -27.99 24.88 -10.27
C ASP A 36 -28.49 23.43 -10.31
N ALA A 37 -28.09 22.66 -11.33
CA ALA A 37 -28.39 21.23 -11.40
C ALA A 37 -27.80 20.44 -10.22
N LYS A 38 -26.63 20.83 -9.69
CA LYS A 38 -26.06 20.19 -8.49
C LYS A 38 -26.82 20.59 -7.24
N ALA A 39 -27.13 21.86 -7.07
CA ALA A 39 -27.88 22.32 -5.91
C ALA A 39 -29.26 21.67 -5.81
N LYS A 40 -29.95 21.50 -6.96
CA LYS A 40 -31.22 20.75 -7.04
C LYS A 40 -31.04 19.27 -6.71
N LYS A 41 -30.02 18.60 -7.26
CA LYS A 41 -29.70 17.18 -6.96
C LYS A 41 -29.55 16.95 -5.45
N TYR A 42 -28.87 17.86 -4.76
CA TYR A 42 -28.58 17.74 -3.32
C TYR A 42 -29.53 18.51 -2.41
N ARG A 43 -30.58 19.14 -2.96
CA ARG A 43 -31.58 19.92 -2.22
C ARG A 43 -30.95 20.98 -1.31
N LEU A 44 -29.96 21.72 -1.83
CA LEU A 44 -29.21 22.73 -1.05
C LEU A 44 -30.04 24.00 -0.72
N GLY A 45 -31.32 24.05 -1.09
CA GLY A 45 -32.17 25.21 -0.84
C GLY A 45 -31.95 26.36 -1.83
N PRO A 46 -32.46 27.56 -1.53
CA PRO A 46 -32.26 28.74 -2.37
C PRO A 46 -30.81 29.23 -2.32
N ILE A 47 -30.45 30.07 -3.30
CA ILE A 47 -29.17 30.78 -3.32
C ILE A 47 -29.11 31.68 -2.09
N HIS A 48 -28.00 31.62 -1.36
CA HIS A 48 -27.78 32.40 -0.15
C HIS A 48 -27.69 33.89 -0.50
N SER A 49 -28.26 34.75 0.33
CA SER A 49 -28.34 36.21 0.09
C SER A 49 -26.95 36.87 -0.06
N GLU A 50 -25.93 36.32 0.60
CA GLU A 50 -24.55 36.77 0.45
C GLU A 50 -23.89 36.30 -0.85
N SER A 51 -24.55 35.54 -1.73
CA SER A 51 -23.99 35.03 -2.98
C SER A 51 -25.04 35.00 -4.09
N THR A 52 -25.80 36.09 -4.25
CA THR A 52 -26.92 36.19 -5.21
C THR A 52 -26.56 35.95 -6.68
N ILE A 53 -25.27 36.05 -7.03
CA ILE A 53 -24.75 35.73 -8.36
C ILE A 53 -23.57 34.76 -8.24
N MET A 54 -23.31 34.05 -9.34
CA MET A 54 -22.11 33.22 -9.48
C MET A 54 -20.86 34.09 -9.30
N ARG A 55 -19.94 33.64 -8.44
CA ARG A 55 -18.73 34.38 -8.09
C ARG A 55 -17.49 33.72 -8.69
N PRO A 56 -16.60 34.46 -9.35
CA PRO A 56 -15.31 33.91 -9.74
C PRO A 56 -14.48 33.57 -8.49
N THR A 57 -13.78 32.44 -8.55
CA THR A 57 -12.80 32.03 -7.55
C THR A 57 -11.51 32.82 -7.71
N ALA A 58 -10.81 33.06 -6.61
CA ALA A 58 -9.59 33.84 -6.66
C ALA A 58 -8.46 33.07 -7.39
N ARG A 59 -7.83 33.71 -8.38
CA ARG A 59 -6.55 33.30 -9.02
C ARG A 59 -6.52 31.92 -9.70
N LYS A 60 -7.65 31.21 -9.79
CA LYS A 60 -7.72 29.85 -10.35
C LYS A 60 -8.75 29.66 -11.46
N GLY A 61 -9.55 30.68 -11.79
CA GLY A 61 -10.44 30.69 -12.96
C GLY A 61 -11.70 29.83 -12.86
N GLY A 62 -12.01 29.27 -11.69
CA GLY A 62 -13.29 28.60 -11.43
C GLY A 62 -14.37 29.57 -10.93
N TYR A 63 -15.55 29.03 -10.64
CA TYR A 63 -16.67 29.78 -10.09
C TYR A 63 -17.25 29.07 -8.86
N PHE A 64 -17.91 29.81 -7.97
CA PHE A 64 -18.67 29.23 -6.87
C PHE A 64 -19.98 29.99 -6.63
N LEU A 65 -20.93 29.28 -6.04
CA LEU A 65 -22.24 29.82 -5.67
C LEU A 65 -22.64 29.21 -4.33
N ARG A 66 -23.07 30.06 -3.39
CA ARG A 66 -23.54 29.62 -2.08
C ARG A 66 -25.04 29.42 -2.10
N TYR A 67 -25.48 28.32 -1.53
CA TYR A 67 -26.86 28.00 -1.23
C TYR A 67 -27.01 27.88 0.29
N GLU A 68 -28.22 28.01 0.82
CA GLU A 68 -28.50 27.92 2.26
C GLU A 68 -27.96 26.61 2.88
N GLY A 69 -28.05 25.50 2.15
CA GLY A 69 -27.64 24.16 2.60
C GLY A 69 -26.22 23.73 2.18
N GLY A 70 -25.47 24.55 1.43
CA GLY A 70 -24.17 24.13 0.91
C GLY A 70 -23.63 25.00 -0.22
N TRP A 71 -22.41 24.74 -0.65
CA TRP A 71 -21.76 25.51 -1.71
C TRP A 71 -21.53 24.61 -2.92
N VAL A 72 -21.66 25.20 -4.11
CA VAL A 72 -21.35 24.52 -5.36
C VAL A 72 -20.18 25.23 -6.02
N TYR A 73 -19.14 24.47 -6.38
CA TYR A 73 -17.93 24.96 -7.03
C TYR A 73 -17.80 24.38 -8.42
N PHE A 74 -17.52 25.22 -9.41
CA PHE A 74 -17.10 24.81 -10.73
C PHE A 74 -15.58 24.71 -10.78
N ASN A 75 -15.09 23.51 -11.07
CA ASN A 75 -13.68 23.23 -11.29
C ASN A 75 -13.38 23.33 -12.81
N PRO A 76 -12.62 24.35 -13.25
CA PRO A 76 -12.36 24.58 -14.68
C PRO A 76 -11.46 23.50 -15.29
N LYS A 77 -10.62 22.83 -14.48
CA LYS A 77 -9.69 21.79 -14.94
C LYS A 77 -10.40 20.55 -15.47
N VAL A 78 -11.52 20.19 -14.84
CA VAL A 78 -12.35 19.04 -15.23
C VAL A 78 -13.68 19.45 -15.87
N ASN A 79 -13.88 20.76 -16.07
CA ASN A 79 -15.09 21.35 -16.63
C ASN A 79 -16.38 20.81 -15.99
N HIS A 80 -16.43 20.76 -14.66
CA HIS A 80 -17.57 20.20 -13.91
C HIS A 80 -17.84 20.93 -12.60
N ALA A 81 -19.08 20.88 -12.14
CA ALA A 81 -19.52 21.48 -10.88
C ALA A 81 -19.71 20.42 -9.78
N PHE A 82 -19.26 20.72 -8.56
CA PHE A 82 -19.30 19.83 -7.41
C PHE A 82 -19.89 20.51 -6.19
N ALA A 83 -20.75 19.79 -5.46
CA ALA A 83 -21.39 20.27 -4.24
C ALA A 83 -20.65 19.80 -2.98
N ILE A 84 -20.43 20.72 -2.04
CA ILE A 84 -19.82 20.47 -0.74
C ILE A 84 -20.56 21.25 0.35
N TRP A 85 -20.74 20.64 1.52
CA TRP A 85 -21.51 21.23 2.61
C TRP A 85 -21.06 20.73 3.99
N GLY A 86 -21.64 21.30 5.05
CA GLY A 86 -21.47 20.84 6.44
C GLY A 86 -20.02 20.82 6.92
N GLU A 87 -19.69 19.83 7.76
CA GLU A 87 -18.36 19.65 8.33
C GLU A 87 -17.26 19.45 7.27
N MET A 88 -17.59 18.90 6.12
CA MET A 88 -16.64 18.72 5.01
C MET A 88 -16.20 20.08 4.44
N MET A 89 -17.14 21.01 4.27
CA MET A 89 -16.85 22.37 3.83
C MET A 89 -16.04 23.13 4.90
N LYS A 90 -16.42 22.99 6.19
CA LYS A 90 -15.67 23.59 7.29
C LYS A 90 -14.23 23.10 7.31
N LYS A 91 -14.01 21.79 7.16
CA LYS A 91 -12.66 21.23 7.09
C LYS A 91 -11.90 21.79 5.89
N TRP A 92 -12.49 21.80 4.69
CA TRP A 92 -11.83 22.36 3.50
C TRP A 92 -11.46 23.85 3.66
N SER A 93 -12.22 24.62 4.45
CA SER A 93 -11.88 26.02 4.76
C SER A 93 -10.55 26.16 5.49
N GLU A 94 -10.19 25.21 6.35
CA GLU A 94 -8.90 25.18 7.06
C GLU A 94 -7.71 25.02 6.09
N ALA A 95 -7.95 24.40 4.93
CA ALA A 95 -6.95 24.30 3.87
C ALA A 95 -6.85 25.56 2.99
N GLY A 96 -7.73 26.55 3.17
CA GLY A 96 -7.79 27.76 2.33
C GLY A 96 -8.68 27.64 1.10
N TYR A 97 -9.68 26.74 1.14
CA TYR A 97 -10.60 26.45 0.04
C TYR A 97 -9.85 26.14 -1.29
N GLU A 98 -10.35 26.59 -2.43
CA GLU A 98 -9.78 26.34 -3.76
C GLU A 98 -8.44 27.04 -4.00
N THR A 99 -8.14 28.07 -3.20
CA THR A 99 -6.84 28.77 -3.22
C THR A 99 -5.76 28.04 -2.43
N GLY A 100 -6.20 27.10 -1.58
CA GLY A 100 -5.40 26.29 -0.70
C GLY A 100 -4.55 25.22 -1.39
N TRP A 101 -3.81 24.49 -0.57
CA TRP A 101 -2.95 23.38 -1.03
C TRP A 101 -3.76 22.21 -1.60
N LEU A 102 -5.00 22.03 -1.15
CA LEU A 102 -5.86 20.93 -1.56
C LEU A 102 -6.48 21.14 -2.97
N GLY A 103 -6.70 22.40 -3.36
CA GLY A 103 -7.27 22.78 -4.66
C GLY A 103 -8.80 22.63 -4.73
N PHE A 104 -9.33 22.49 -5.95
CA PHE A 104 -10.77 22.35 -6.16
C PHE A 104 -11.26 20.94 -5.84
N PRO A 105 -12.54 20.79 -5.46
CA PRO A 105 -13.19 19.49 -5.46
C PRO A 105 -13.20 18.89 -6.88
N ILE A 106 -13.08 17.56 -6.95
CA ILE A 106 -13.25 16.75 -8.17
C ILE A 106 -14.32 15.67 -7.99
N THR A 107 -14.95 15.61 -6.81
CA THR A 107 -16.16 14.83 -6.54
C THR A 107 -17.13 15.68 -5.74
N ASP A 108 -18.42 15.33 -5.81
CA ASP A 108 -19.40 15.77 -4.81
C ASP A 108 -19.04 15.18 -3.43
N LEU A 109 -19.62 15.71 -2.35
CA LEU A 109 -19.65 15.01 -1.06
C LEU A 109 -20.41 13.69 -1.23
N THR A 110 -19.66 12.59 -1.13
CA THR A 110 -20.09 11.25 -1.53
C THR A 110 -20.00 10.30 -0.34
N PRO A 111 -21.01 9.45 -0.07
CA PRO A 111 -20.90 8.44 0.97
C PRO A 111 -19.81 7.42 0.63
N THR A 112 -19.08 6.94 1.63
CA THR A 112 -18.12 5.85 1.43
C THR A 112 -18.83 4.55 1.04
N PRO A 113 -18.27 3.71 0.14
CA PRO A 113 -19.02 2.59 -0.46
C PRO A 113 -19.46 1.49 0.51
N SER A 114 -18.65 1.18 1.52
CA SER A 114 -18.85 -0.02 2.37
C SER A 114 -18.83 0.23 3.87
N ARG A 115 -18.35 1.40 4.30
CA ARG A 115 -18.35 1.82 5.71
C ARG A 115 -19.15 3.10 5.85
N GLN A 116 -19.68 3.35 7.04
CA GLN A 116 -20.40 4.59 7.32
C GLN A 116 -19.41 5.77 7.35
N GLY A 117 -19.60 6.72 6.44
CA GLY A 117 -18.73 7.88 6.29
C GLY A 117 -19.01 8.60 4.98
N PHE A 118 -18.29 9.70 4.77
CA PHE A 118 -18.34 10.50 3.56
C PHE A 118 -16.93 10.91 3.14
N PHE A 119 -16.75 11.20 1.86
CA PHE A 119 -15.51 11.76 1.35
C PHE A 119 -15.75 12.80 0.27
N VAL A 120 -14.77 13.68 0.10
CA VAL A 120 -14.61 14.52 -1.09
C VAL A 120 -13.17 14.38 -1.56
N ALA A 121 -13.00 14.05 -2.84
CA ALA A 121 -11.69 14.12 -3.49
C ALA A 121 -11.48 15.53 -4.07
N PHE A 122 -10.24 15.99 -4.01
CA PHE A 122 -9.79 17.28 -4.51
C PHE A 122 -8.59 17.09 -5.44
N ASP A 123 -8.16 18.17 -6.09
CA ASP A 123 -7.01 18.15 -7.02
C ASP A 123 -5.76 17.47 -6.43
N ASN A 124 -5.43 17.74 -5.15
CA ASN A 124 -4.17 17.31 -4.53
C ASN A 124 -4.35 16.44 -3.27
N GLY A 125 -5.56 15.94 -3.01
CA GLY A 125 -5.82 15.15 -1.81
C GLY A 125 -7.29 14.79 -1.64
N SER A 126 -7.66 14.40 -0.44
CA SER A 126 -9.05 14.07 -0.11
C SER A 126 -9.35 14.44 1.33
N ILE A 127 -10.62 14.69 1.62
CA ILE A 127 -11.11 14.80 2.99
C ILE A 127 -12.06 13.64 3.21
N TYR A 128 -11.85 12.93 4.32
CA TYR A 128 -12.70 11.82 4.75
C TYR A 128 -13.33 12.15 6.09
N GLN A 129 -14.60 11.82 6.22
CA GLN A 129 -15.38 11.93 7.44
C GLN A 129 -15.87 10.55 7.88
N SER A 130 -15.64 10.20 9.14
CA SER A 130 -16.31 9.08 9.78
C SER A 130 -17.07 9.55 11.03
N PRO A 131 -18.16 8.87 11.44
CA PRO A 131 -18.92 9.24 12.64
C PRO A 131 -18.09 9.21 13.93
N ILE A 132 -17.07 8.34 13.99
CA ILE A 132 -16.28 8.10 15.20
C ILE A 132 -15.04 8.99 15.24
N ASN A 133 -14.39 9.19 14.08
CA ASN A 133 -13.07 9.82 14.04
C ASN A 133 -13.13 11.30 13.65
N GLY A 134 -14.27 11.79 13.16
CA GLY A 134 -14.39 13.15 12.65
C GLY A 134 -13.93 13.27 11.20
N THR A 135 -13.49 14.48 10.83
CA THR A 135 -13.20 14.87 9.44
C THR A 135 -11.72 15.22 9.29
N HIS A 136 -10.99 14.49 8.44
CA HIS A 136 -9.54 14.63 8.30
C HIS A 136 -9.09 14.71 6.84
N PHE A 137 -8.02 15.46 6.61
CA PHE A 137 -7.32 15.51 5.33
C PHE A 137 -6.46 14.25 5.13
N VAL A 138 -6.39 13.72 3.92
CA VAL A 138 -5.40 12.68 3.54
C VAL A 138 -4.85 13.05 2.17
N ALA A 139 -3.53 13.22 2.05
CA ALA A 139 -2.90 13.70 0.83
C ALA A 139 -1.53 13.06 0.55
N GLY A 140 -1.00 13.35 -0.65
CA GLY A 140 0.33 12.93 -1.09
C GLY A 140 0.64 11.46 -0.83
N ALA A 141 1.85 11.18 -0.34
CA ALA A 141 2.36 9.83 -0.13
C ALA A 141 1.51 9.01 0.85
N PHE A 142 0.89 9.62 1.86
CA PHE A 142 -0.01 8.91 2.77
C PHE A 142 -1.29 8.48 2.08
N ARG A 143 -1.88 9.36 1.27
CA ARG A 143 -3.05 9.00 0.47
C ARG A 143 -2.74 7.89 -0.51
N ASP A 144 -1.59 7.96 -1.18
CA ASP A 144 -1.19 6.95 -2.16
C ASP A 144 -0.94 5.58 -1.51
N GLU A 145 -0.30 5.55 -0.34
CA GLU A 145 -0.09 4.31 0.39
C GLU A 145 -1.39 3.74 0.98
N TRP A 146 -2.24 4.60 1.53
CA TRP A 146 -3.55 4.21 2.04
C TRP A 146 -4.48 3.68 0.93
N ALA A 147 -4.41 4.28 -0.26
CA ALA A 147 -5.13 3.81 -1.45
C ALA A 147 -4.75 2.38 -1.84
N LYS A 148 -3.45 2.07 -1.89
CA LYS A 148 -2.94 0.71 -2.18
C LYS A 148 -3.45 -0.31 -1.18
N ARG A 149 -3.75 0.13 0.05
CA ARG A 149 -4.26 -0.70 1.15
C ARG A 149 -5.78 -0.81 1.19
N GLY A 150 -6.50 -0.21 0.24
CA GLY A 150 -7.95 -0.29 0.14
C GLY A 150 -8.71 0.84 0.83
N TRP A 151 -8.09 2.02 1.00
CA TRP A 151 -8.74 3.22 1.56
C TRP A 151 -9.34 2.95 2.95
N GLU A 152 -10.53 3.49 3.24
CA GLU A 152 -11.23 3.29 4.50
C GLU A 152 -11.56 1.81 4.78
N ASN A 153 -11.54 0.96 3.76
CA ASN A 153 -11.76 -0.49 3.91
C ASN A 153 -10.48 -1.26 4.23
N SER A 154 -9.34 -0.57 4.33
CA SER A 154 -8.08 -1.18 4.71
C SER A 154 -8.21 -1.97 6.01
N ALA A 155 -7.87 -3.26 5.94
CA ALA A 155 -7.85 -4.13 7.11
C ALA A 155 -6.87 -3.65 8.19
N THR A 156 -5.80 -2.94 7.78
CA THR A 156 -4.67 -2.52 8.61
C THR A 156 -4.67 -1.04 8.99
N LEU A 157 -5.44 -0.19 8.29
CA LEU A 157 -5.49 1.26 8.56
C LEU A 157 -6.89 1.74 8.94
N GLY A 158 -7.90 1.49 8.10
CA GLY A 158 -9.23 2.07 8.30
C GLY A 158 -9.31 3.55 7.92
N PHE A 159 -10.21 4.32 8.54
CA PHE A 159 -10.32 5.78 8.34
C PHE A 159 -9.16 6.53 9.01
N PRO A 160 -8.80 7.74 8.53
CA PRO A 160 -7.90 8.63 9.26
C PRO A 160 -8.52 9.07 10.59
N THR A 161 -7.67 9.28 11.59
CA THR A 161 -8.04 9.78 12.93
C THR A 161 -7.35 11.10 13.28
N THR A 162 -6.35 11.50 12.49
CA THR A 162 -5.69 12.81 12.57
C THR A 162 -5.48 13.35 11.16
N ASP A 163 -5.26 14.66 11.05
CA ASP A 163 -4.52 15.21 9.92
C ASP A 163 -3.03 14.83 10.02
N GLU A 164 -2.22 15.26 9.05
CA GLU A 164 -0.77 15.06 9.09
C GLU A 164 -0.14 15.85 10.26
N VAL A 165 0.71 15.18 11.04
CA VAL A 165 1.46 15.77 12.15
C VAL A 165 2.94 15.77 11.83
N GLN A 166 3.61 16.90 12.02
CA GLN A 166 5.06 17.02 11.82
C GLN A 166 5.86 16.37 12.94
N ILE A 167 6.96 15.70 12.57
CA ILE A 167 7.94 15.13 13.49
C ILE A 167 9.35 15.32 12.94
N ASN A 168 10.38 15.10 13.77
CA ASN A 168 11.76 15.00 13.30
C ASN A 168 12.45 13.86 14.07
N MET A 169 12.29 12.63 13.58
CA MET A 169 12.78 11.43 14.26
C MET A 169 13.26 10.40 13.23
N ASN A 170 14.51 9.95 13.36
CA ASN A 170 15.10 8.88 12.54
C ASN A 170 14.92 9.09 11.01
N GLY A 171 15.01 10.34 10.54
CA GLY A 171 14.82 10.70 9.13
C GLY A 171 13.36 10.82 8.68
N TYR A 172 12.38 10.55 9.55
CA TYR A 172 10.96 10.76 9.29
C TYR A 172 10.53 12.17 9.68
N THR A 173 9.69 12.79 8.84
CA THR A 173 9.33 14.22 8.93
C THR A 173 7.86 14.45 9.28
N ARG A 174 7.00 13.44 9.09
CA ARG A 174 5.57 13.54 9.39
C ARG A 174 4.96 12.16 9.63
N TYR A 175 3.83 12.13 10.31
CA TYR A 175 2.99 10.94 10.44
C TYR A 175 1.52 11.29 10.29
N GLN A 176 0.70 10.28 10.03
CA GLN A 176 -0.74 10.36 10.08
C GLN A 176 -1.31 9.10 10.70
N GLN A 177 -2.22 9.26 11.67
CA GLN A 177 -2.88 8.16 12.35
C GLN A 177 -4.17 7.78 11.63
N PHE A 178 -4.44 6.48 11.64
CA PHE A 178 -5.64 5.84 11.16
C PHE A 178 -6.18 4.92 12.25
N GLU A 179 -7.43 4.48 12.14
CA GLU A 179 -8.12 3.67 13.15
C GLU A 179 -7.34 2.45 13.65
N LYS A 180 -6.52 1.84 12.79
CA LYS A 180 -5.85 0.57 13.06
C LYS A 180 -4.33 0.63 12.88
N GLY A 181 -3.77 1.79 12.57
CA GLY A 181 -2.34 1.95 12.38
C GLY A 181 -1.93 3.39 12.08
N THR A 182 -0.64 3.61 11.99
CA THR A 182 -0.05 4.92 11.68
C THR A 182 0.84 4.80 10.45
N LEU A 183 0.81 5.80 9.58
CA LEU A 183 1.77 5.95 8.50
C LEU A 183 2.77 7.04 8.87
N PHE A 184 4.06 6.80 8.61
CA PHE A 184 5.16 7.75 8.76
C PHE A 184 5.79 8.02 7.40
N PHE A 185 6.12 9.27 7.10
CA PHE A 185 6.78 9.64 5.86
C PHE A 185 8.13 10.29 6.13
N GLY A 186 9.12 9.90 5.34
CA GLY A 186 10.46 10.50 5.31
C GLY A 186 11.49 9.48 4.82
N ASN A 187 12.75 9.62 5.24
CA ASN A 187 13.84 8.70 4.93
C ASN A 187 13.91 8.30 3.44
N GLY A 188 14.23 9.26 2.57
CA GLY A 188 14.28 9.03 1.11
C GLY A 188 12.90 8.91 0.44
N ASN A 189 11.89 9.63 0.95
CA ASN A 189 10.50 9.62 0.48
C ASN A 189 9.78 8.27 0.66
N ASP A 190 10.18 7.46 1.65
CA ASP A 190 9.50 6.21 1.99
C ASP A 190 8.28 6.48 2.88
N VAL A 191 7.30 5.56 2.82
CA VAL A 191 6.17 5.52 3.75
C VAL A 191 6.29 4.25 4.58
N LEU A 192 6.45 4.42 5.89
CA LEU A 192 6.54 3.33 6.86
C LEU A 192 5.20 3.15 7.57
N TYR A 193 4.70 1.92 7.61
CA TYR A 193 3.52 1.55 8.39
C TYR A 193 3.87 1.23 9.85
N SER A 194 2.89 1.33 10.73
CA SER A 194 2.91 0.85 12.10
C SER A 194 1.52 0.29 12.41
N ASN A 195 1.45 -0.90 12.98
CA ASN A 195 0.20 -1.50 13.46
C ASN A 195 -0.30 -0.91 14.80
N ASN A 196 0.47 -0.02 15.40
CA ASN A 196 0.00 0.76 16.54
C ASN A 196 -0.69 2.04 16.03
N PRO A 197 -2.03 2.19 16.18
CA PRO A 197 -2.78 3.35 15.71
C PRO A 197 -2.45 4.64 16.47
N ASN A 198 -1.84 4.53 17.65
CA ASN A 198 -1.45 5.66 18.49
C ASN A 198 0.04 5.95 18.40
N ALA A 199 0.76 5.36 17.44
CA ALA A 199 2.19 5.62 17.28
C ALA A 199 2.41 7.09 16.91
N THR A 200 3.36 7.72 17.60
CA THR A 200 3.82 9.11 17.35
C THR A 200 5.31 9.16 17.02
N SER A 201 6.02 8.04 17.16
CA SER A 201 7.39 7.84 16.73
C SER A 201 7.45 6.66 15.73
N PRO A 202 8.30 6.75 14.70
CA PRO A 202 8.44 5.67 13.73
C PRO A 202 8.95 4.41 14.44
N PRO A 203 8.47 3.21 14.05
CA PRO A 203 8.99 1.95 14.55
C PRO A 203 10.52 1.91 14.54
N ALA A 204 11.12 1.51 15.66
CA ALA A 204 12.56 1.41 15.77
C ALA A 204 13.09 0.37 14.76
N ILE A 205 14.02 0.81 13.90
CA ILE A 205 14.79 -0.10 13.06
C ILE A 205 15.65 -0.94 14.00
N GLN A 206 15.43 -2.26 13.99
CA GLN A 206 16.23 -3.20 14.73
C GLN A 206 17.10 -3.98 13.75
N ASN A 207 18.35 -4.25 14.16
CA ASN A 207 19.20 -5.14 13.39
C ASN A 207 18.76 -6.58 13.72
N TYR A 208 18.20 -7.25 12.73
CA TYR A 208 17.90 -8.67 12.83
C TYR A 208 18.96 -9.46 12.10
N GLN A 209 19.38 -10.55 12.73
CA GLN A 209 20.30 -11.51 12.16
C GLN A 209 19.48 -12.67 11.58
N LEU A 210 19.49 -12.80 10.25
CA LEU A 210 19.00 -13.98 9.55
C LEU A 210 20.12 -15.00 9.49
N THR A 211 19.90 -16.18 10.07
CA THR A 211 20.82 -17.30 10.02
C THR A 211 20.19 -18.46 9.26
N PHE A 212 20.89 -18.91 8.22
CA PHE A 212 20.62 -20.14 7.50
C PHE A 212 21.57 -21.23 8.01
N THR A 213 21.01 -22.29 8.58
CA THR A 213 21.74 -23.47 9.05
C THR A 213 21.36 -24.65 8.16
N PRO A 214 22.28 -25.17 7.33
CA PRO A 214 22.05 -26.41 6.60
C PRO A 214 21.85 -27.54 7.60
N ASN A 215 20.77 -28.31 7.47
CA ASN A 215 20.46 -29.43 8.37
C ASN A 215 20.76 -30.77 7.68
N TYR A 216 20.37 -30.90 6.41
CA TYR A 216 20.56 -32.12 5.62
C TYR A 216 20.52 -31.82 4.12
N THR A 217 21.37 -32.49 3.33
CA THR A 217 21.35 -32.40 1.87
C THR A 217 21.50 -33.79 1.27
N SER A 218 20.41 -34.46 0.90
CA SER A 218 20.51 -35.75 0.20
C SER A 218 20.58 -35.55 -1.30
N GLY A 219 21.62 -36.12 -1.92
CA GLY A 219 21.59 -36.55 -3.30
C GLY A 219 20.44 -37.53 -3.53
N GLY A 220 19.89 -37.55 -4.74
CA GLY A 220 18.70 -38.33 -5.07
C GLY A 220 18.87 -39.82 -4.91
N GLU A 221 17.74 -40.51 -4.80
CA GLU A 221 17.66 -41.85 -5.37
C GLU A 221 17.91 -41.66 -6.86
N PRO A 222 18.99 -42.23 -7.44
CA PRO A 222 19.12 -42.26 -8.88
C PRO A 222 17.84 -42.90 -9.43
N GLY A 223 17.37 -42.44 -10.59
CA GLY A 223 16.50 -43.27 -11.41
C GLY A 223 17.13 -44.66 -11.65
N ASN A 224 16.52 -45.50 -12.48
CA ASN A 224 17.12 -46.80 -12.83
C ASN A 224 18.49 -46.69 -13.56
N ASP A 225 19.02 -45.48 -13.75
CA ASP A 225 20.38 -45.23 -14.22
C ASP A 225 21.38 -45.26 -13.06
N LEU A 226 22.42 -46.07 -13.23
CA LEU A 226 23.48 -46.31 -12.24
C LEU A 226 24.55 -45.19 -12.22
N ASP A 227 24.32 -44.11 -12.97
CA ASP A 227 25.25 -43.00 -13.12
C ASP A 227 24.87 -41.91 -12.10
N GLY A 228 25.79 -41.56 -11.19
CA GLY A 228 25.54 -40.52 -10.19
C GLY A 228 25.15 -39.18 -10.82
N ILE A 229 24.31 -38.41 -10.12
CA ILE A 229 23.86 -37.09 -10.58
C ILE A 229 24.98 -36.06 -10.37
N ASP A 230 25.50 -35.50 -11.46
CA ASP A 230 26.41 -34.35 -11.42
C ASP A 230 25.58 -33.05 -11.31
N LEU A 231 25.75 -32.27 -10.24
CA LEU A 231 25.00 -31.02 -10.02
C LEU A 231 25.84 -29.77 -10.31
N TYR A 232 25.25 -28.79 -11.00
CA TYR A 232 25.80 -27.43 -11.08
C TYR A 232 24.72 -26.35 -10.95
N GLY A 233 25.11 -25.16 -10.49
CA GLY A 233 24.19 -24.05 -10.31
C GLY A 233 24.41 -23.21 -9.05
N TRP A 234 23.43 -22.39 -8.69
CA TRP A 234 23.51 -21.48 -7.54
C TRP A 234 22.19 -21.40 -6.77
N MET A 235 22.30 -20.93 -5.53
CA MET A 235 21.15 -20.69 -4.66
C MET A 235 21.31 -19.33 -3.99
N ASP A 236 20.32 -18.45 -4.16
CA ASP A 236 20.32 -17.10 -3.60
C ASP A 236 19.29 -16.96 -2.49
N ILE A 237 19.62 -16.19 -1.45
CA ILE A 237 18.69 -15.81 -0.39
C ILE A 237 18.56 -14.30 -0.36
N ARG A 238 17.31 -13.81 -0.43
CA ARG A 238 16.98 -12.38 -0.45
C ARG A 238 15.85 -12.09 0.52
N LEU A 239 15.80 -10.87 1.04
CA LEU A 239 14.76 -10.43 1.96
C LEU A 239 13.93 -9.34 1.31
N TYR A 240 12.61 -9.44 1.40
CA TYR A 240 11.67 -8.50 0.79
C TYR A 240 10.66 -8.01 1.82
N LYS A 241 10.30 -6.72 1.73
CA LYS A 241 9.09 -6.19 2.34
C LYS A 241 7.86 -6.86 1.72
N ALA A 242 6.72 -6.80 2.41
CA ALA A 242 5.45 -7.34 1.92
C ALA A 242 5.01 -6.73 0.57
N ASN A 243 5.41 -5.50 0.28
CA ASN A 243 5.15 -4.81 -0.98
C ASN A 243 6.14 -5.18 -2.11
N GLY A 244 7.06 -6.12 -1.87
CA GLY A 244 8.04 -6.59 -2.86
C GLY A 244 9.32 -5.75 -2.97
N LYS A 245 9.48 -4.69 -2.17
CA LYS A 245 10.74 -3.92 -2.11
C LYS A 245 11.81 -4.76 -1.39
N GLU A 246 12.96 -4.99 -2.04
CA GLU A 246 14.09 -5.71 -1.43
C GLU A 246 14.63 -4.94 -0.21
N ILE A 247 14.90 -5.65 0.89
CA ILE A 247 15.60 -5.15 2.07
C ILE A 247 17.06 -5.60 1.90
N SER A 248 17.94 -4.67 1.56
CA SER A 248 19.37 -4.94 1.45
C SER A 248 19.96 -5.31 2.82
N ASP A 249 20.93 -6.22 2.83
CA ASP A 249 21.74 -6.49 4.01
C ASP A 249 22.68 -5.30 4.31
N ALA A 250 23.40 -5.38 5.44
CA ALA A 250 24.37 -4.36 5.84
C ALA A 250 25.50 -4.12 4.81
N ASP A 251 25.78 -5.08 3.93
CA ASP A 251 26.81 -4.99 2.89
C ASP A 251 26.24 -4.54 1.54
N GLY A 252 24.92 -4.27 1.47
CA GLY A 252 24.22 -3.82 0.28
C GLY A 252 23.99 -4.90 -0.79
N LYS A 253 24.07 -6.19 -0.44
CA LYS A 253 24.06 -7.29 -1.42
C LYS A 253 23.00 -8.37 -1.09
N SER A 254 22.53 -9.04 -2.14
CA SER A 254 21.99 -10.41 -2.00
C SER A 254 23.15 -11.38 -1.87
N PHE A 255 22.96 -12.52 -1.20
CA PHE A 255 24.02 -13.52 -1.09
C PHE A 255 23.63 -14.85 -1.69
N SER A 256 24.52 -15.36 -2.53
CA SER A 256 24.51 -16.73 -2.98
C SER A 256 25.05 -17.62 -1.86
N LEU A 257 24.27 -18.61 -1.45
CA LEU A 257 24.69 -19.62 -0.48
C LEU A 257 25.81 -20.49 -1.06
N PHE A 258 25.69 -20.82 -2.35
CA PHE A 258 26.71 -21.50 -3.14
C PHE A 258 26.58 -21.15 -4.62
N ASN A 259 27.66 -21.37 -5.37
CA ASN A 259 27.72 -21.28 -6.82
C ASN A 259 28.69 -22.36 -7.32
N ILE A 260 28.16 -23.35 -8.03
CA ILE A 260 28.87 -24.50 -8.59
C ILE A 260 28.97 -24.27 -10.09
N PRO A 261 30.19 -23.99 -10.60
CA PRO A 261 30.42 -23.85 -12.02
C PRO A 261 30.14 -25.15 -12.78
N LYS A 262 29.65 -25.02 -14.01
CA LYS A 262 29.34 -26.17 -14.88
C LYS A 262 30.57 -27.04 -15.16
N ASP A 263 31.78 -26.50 -15.14
CA ASP A 263 33.05 -27.22 -15.39
C ASP A 263 33.61 -27.91 -14.14
N LYS A 264 32.97 -27.73 -12.97
CA LYS A 264 33.34 -28.34 -11.69
C LYS A 264 32.21 -29.20 -11.14
N TYR A 265 31.51 -29.93 -12.03
CA TYR A 265 30.50 -30.91 -11.64
C TYR A 265 31.04 -31.86 -10.57
N MET A 266 30.17 -32.22 -9.64
CA MET A 266 30.50 -33.05 -8.48
C MET A 266 29.80 -34.39 -8.63
N ALA A 267 30.56 -35.44 -8.93
CA ALA A 267 30.06 -36.80 -8.97
C ALA A 267 29.73 -37.27 -7.55
N ASP A 268 28.51 -37.77 -7.32
CA ASP A 268 28.20 -38.54 -6.12
C ASP A 268 28.91 -39.89 -6.21
N GLU A 269 30.16 -39.96 -5.77
CA GLU A 269 30.89 -41.22 -5.57
C GLU A 269 30.35 -41.93 -4.31
N GLY A 270 29.12 -42.41 -4.44
CA GLY A 270 28.48 -43.39 -3.57
C GLY A 270 27.60 -42.80 -2.49
N PHE A 271 26.30 -42.60 -2.78
CA PHE A 271 25.14 -42.62 -1.87
C PHE A 271 25.31 -41.95 -0.50
N LYS A 272 26.24 -41.00 -0.35
CA LYS A 272 26.59 -40.41 0.94
C LYS A 272 26.00 -39.02 1.01
N THR A 273 24.68 -38.97 1.20
CA THR A 273 23.86 -38.09 2.09
C THR A 273 24.24 -36.63 2.39
N HIS A 274 25.28 -36.06 1.78
CA HIS A 274 25.87 -34.78 2.12
C HIS A 274 26.48 -34.17 0.86
N LEU A 275 25.87 -33.14 0.30
CA LEU A 275 26.57 -32.31 -0.67
C LEU A 275 27.70 -31.57 0.06
N GLY A 276 28.93 -32.05 -0.12
CA GLY A 276 30.13 -31.54 0.58
C GLY A 276 30.46 -30.06 0.32
N PHE A 277 29.70 -29.34 -0.51
CA PHE A 277 29.91 -27.91 -0.79
C PHE A 277 29.11 -26.96 0.10
N ILE A 278 28.02 -27.41 0.74
CA ILE A 278 27.39 -26.66 1.82
C ILE A 278 27.84 -27.34 3.11
N PRO A 279 28.82 -26.78 3.84
CA PRO A 279 29.28 -27.43 5.05
C PRO A 279 28.11 -27.48 6.04
N THR A 280 27.65 -28.68 6.38
CA THR A 280 26.58 -28.89 7.39
C THR A 280 26.97 -28.35 8.77
N ASN A 281 28.26 -28.05 8.96
CA ASN A 281 28.82 -27.46 10.17
C ASN A 281 28.96 -25.92 10.10
N ARG A 282 28.45 -25.24 9.06
CA ARG A 282 28.62 -23.79 8.89
C ARG A 282 27.29 -23.06 8.78
N ASN A 283 27.08 -22.13 9.70
CA ASN A 283 25.97 -21.18 9.62
C ASN A 283 26.29 -20.05 8.64
N PHE A 284 25.32 -19.71 7.81
CA PHE A 284 25.39 -18.56 6.93
C PHE A 284 24.55 -17.45 7.55
N ILE A 285 25.20 -16.34 7.87
CA ILE A 285 24.64 -15.29 8.70
C ILE A 285 24.63 -13.98 7.92
N ARG A 286 23.50 -13.25 7.97
CA ARG A 286 23.36 -11.89 7.45
C ARG A 286 22.60 -11.00 8.42
N ASN A 287 22.99 -9.74 8.46
CA ASN A 287 22.31 -8.73 9.27
C ASN A 287 21.48 -7.84 8.36
N TYR A 288 20.19 -7.73 8.68
CA TYR A 288 19.23 -6.91 7.97
C TYR A 288 18.65 -5.86 8.91
N ALA A 289 18.43 -4.66 8.38
CA ALA A 289 17.67 -3.61 9.05
C ALA A 289 16.17 -3.92 8.88
N VAL A 290 15.58 -4.58 9.87
CA VAL A 290 14.17 -5.03 9.83
C VAL A 290 13.43 -4.37 10.98
N THR A 291 12.28 -3.78 10.69
CA THR A 291 11.39 -3.23 11.71
C THR A 291 10.41 -4.30 12.20
N GLN A 292 9.82 -4.11 13.39
CA GLN A 292 8.72 -4.98 13.82
C GLN A 292 7.55 -4.93 12.83
N THR A 293 7.31 -3.76 12.23
CA THR A 293 6.32 -3.60 11.16
C THR A 293 6.59 -4.51 9.97
N ASP A 294 7.83 -4.60 9.48
CA ASP A 294 8.15 -5.48 8.34
C ASP A 294 7.75 -6.93 8.66
N ILE A 295 7.99 -7.39 9.89
CA ILE A 295 7.54 -8.71 10.36
C ILE A 295 6.01 -8.77 10.39
N ASP A 296 5.35 -7.78 11.01
CA ASP A 296 3.90 -7.73 11.16
C ASP A 296 3.14 -7.65 9.82
N GLU A 297 3.78 -7.11 8.77
CA GLU A 297 3.23 -7.03 7.42
C GLU A 297 3.52 -8.27 6.56
N ASN A 298 4.20 -9.29 7.09
CA ASN A 298 4.67 -10.44 6.32
C ASN A 298 5.70 -10.09 5.25
N ALA A 299 6.70 -9.28 5.59
CA ALA A 299 7.99 -9.36 4.91
C ALA A 299 8.42 -10.83 4.82
N PHE A 300 9.17 -11.19 3.79
CA PHE A 300 9.47 -12.58 3.48
C PHE A 300 10.90 -12.78 2.98
N VAL A 301 11.47 -13.91 3.35
CA VAL A 301 12.70 -14.43 2.76
C VAL A 301 12.33 -15.15 1.48
N ARG A 302 12.96 -14.78 0.37
CA ARG A 302 12.89 -15.50 -0.90
C ARG A 302 14.15 -16.32 -1.07
N ILE A 303 13.98 -17.62 -1.29
CA ILE A 303 15.06 -18.53 -1.64
C ILE A 303 14.89 -18.87 -3.12
N ILE A 304 15.90 -18.57 -3.93
CA ILE A 304 15.89 -18.75 -5.38
C ILE A 304 16.85 -19.88 -5.73
N TYR A 305 16.37 -20.82 -6.53
CA TYR A 305 17.15 -21.98 -6.96
C TYR A 305 17.49 -21.86 -8.44
N TRP A 306 18.74 -22.10 -8.82
CA TRP A 306 19.09 -22.46 -10.17
C TRP A 306 19.99 -23.67 -10.12
N LEU A 307 19.41 -24.86 -10.30
CA LEU A 307 20.13 -26.13 -10.23
C LEU A 307 19.83 -26.95 -11.47
N ASN A 308 20.85 -27.55 -12.04
CA ASN A 308 20.74 -28.42 -13.20
C ASN A 308 21.40 -29.75 -12.85
N ASP A 309 20.80 -30.82 -13.33
CA ASP A 309 21.51 -32.07 -13.49
C ASP A 309 22.40 -31.99 -14.75
N PHE A 310 23.52 -32.67 -14.67
CA PHE A 310 24.38 -32.95 -15.79
C PHE A 310 24.34 -34.46 -15.99
N ASP A 311 23.51 -34.92 -16.91
CA ASP A 311 23.57 -36.30 -17.38
C ASP A 311 24.56 -36.37 -18.57
N LYS A 312 25.41 -37.40 -18.57
CA LYS A 312 26.32 -37.68 -19.69
C LYS A 312 25.59 -38.24 -20.91
N SER A 313 24.37 -38.74 -20.74
CA SER A 313 23.63 -39.53 -21.74
C SER A 313 22.30 -38.91 -22.21
N SER A 314 21.64 -38.11 -21.38
CA SER A 314 20.45 -37.33 -21.73
C SER A 314 20.62 -35.85 -21.34
N SER A 315 19.69 -34.97 -21.72
CA SER A 315 19.85 -33.52 -21.72
C SER A 315 20.24 -32.92 -20.37
N ASN A 316 21.02 -31.81 -20.34
CA ASN A 316 21.15 -31.00 -19.13
C ASN A 316 19.77 -30.46 -18.77
N ASP A 317 19.15 -30.99 -17.73
CA ASP A 317 17.80 -30.64 -17.36
C ASP A 317 17.77 -29.79 -16.09
N TYR A 318 16.84 -28.85 -16.13
CA TYR A 318 16.69 -27.89 -15.06
C TYR A 318 15.84 -28.49 -13.94
N LEU A 319 16.41 -28.61 -12.73
CA LEU A 319 15.70 -29.14 -11.59
C LEU A 319 14.61 -28.17 -11.13
N LYS A 320 13.37 -28.66 -11.08
CA LYS A 320 12.17 -27.90 -10.69
C LYS A 320 11.77 -28.29 -9.27
N LEU A 321 11.22 -27.36 -8.49
CA LEU A 321 10.69 -27.70 -7.17
C LEU A 321 9.54 -28.72 -7.27
N LYS A 322 9.67 -29.87 -6.59
CA LYS A 322 8.61 -30.87 -6.40
C LYS A 322 7.51 -30.25 -5.53
N ARG A 323 6.26 -30.35 -6.00
CA ARG A 323 5.08 -29.80 -5.31
C ARG A 323 4.72 -30.65 -4.10
N ALA A 324 4.62 -30.06 -2.91
CA ALA A 324 3.86 -30.66 -1.81
C ALA A 324 2.37 -30.29 -1.92
N THR A 325 1.99 -29.01 -1.99
CA THR A 325 0.59 -28.53 -2.17
C THR A 325 0.54 -26.99 -2.40
N GLY A 326 1.18 -26.46 -3.46
CA GLY A 326 1.18 -25.02 -3.71
C GLY A 326 1.64 -24.59 -5.11
N SER A 327 1.27 -23.37 -5.51
CA SER A 327 1.66 -22.75 -6.78
C SER A 327 3.15 -22.40 -6.78
N ILE A 328 3.91 -22.90 -7.77
CA ILE A 328 5.31 -22.52 -8.01
C ILE A 328 5.29 -21.19 -8.75
N ALA A 329 5.95 -20.18 -8.18
CA ALA A 329 6.15 -18.92 -8.85
C ALA A 329 7.56 -18.87 -9.46
N TYR A 330 7.64 -18.35 -10.68
CA TYR A 330 8.87 -18.22 -11.45
C TYR A 330 9.24 -16.74 -11.49
N ASN A 331 10.49 -16.39 -11.16
CA ASN A 331 10.94 -15.01 -11.30
C ASN A 331 11.19 -14.71 -12.79
N ASN A 332 10.34 -13.89 -13.42
CA ASN A 332 10.44 -13.47 -14.82
C ASN A 332 10.79 -14.63 -15.79
N GLY A 333 10.30 -15.84 -15.51
CA GLY A 333 10.38 -17.01 -16.39
C GLY A 333 11.50 -18.03 -16.15
N ASN A 334 12.55 -17.74 -15.36
CA ASN A 334 13.75 -18.61 -15.43
C ASN A 334 14.13 -19.38 -14.15
N HIS A 335 13.73 -18.94 -12.94
CA HIS A 335 14.15 -19.60 -11.69
C HIS A 335 12.99 -19.81 -10.70
N PRO A 336 12.76 -21.03 -10.18
CA PRO A 336 11.80 -21.29 -9.13
C PRO A 336 12.32 -20.72 -7.81
N TYR A 337 11.38 -20.26 -7.00
CA TYR A 337 11.69 -19.73 -5.69
C TYR A 337 10.64 -20.13 -4.66
N ILE A 338 11.01 -20.01 -3.38
CA ILE A 338 10.13 -20.18 -2.23
C ILE A 338 10.16 -18.91 -1.41
N ASP A 339 8.98 -18.40 -1.08
CA ASP A 339 8.80 -17.27 -0.16
C ASP A 339 8.39 -17.78 1.22
N ILE A 340 9.15 -17.41 2.25
CA ILE A 340 8.91 -17.77 3.64
C ILE A 340 8.67 -16.46 4.40
N LYS A 341 7.45 -16.27 4.90
CA LYS A 341 7.10 -15.06 5.65
C LYS A 341 7.91 -14.99 6.94
N LEU A 342 8.41 -13.82 7.29
CA LEU A 342 9.14 -13.60 8.54
C LEU A 342 8.31 -13.99 9.76
N GLN A 343 6.99 -13.76 9.71
CA GLN A 343 6.06 -14.25 10.74
C GLN A 343 6.17 -15.75 10.99
N GLU A 344 6.37 -16.55 9.95
CA GLU A 344 6.54 -18.00 10.08
C GLU A 344 7.88 -18.37 10.72
N ILE A 345 8.91 -17.54 10.57
CA ILE A 345 10.22 -17.73 11.20
C ILE A 345 10.19 -17.30 12.65
N VAL A 346 9.57 -16.16 12.97
CA VAL A 346 9.50 -15.65 14.35
C VAL A 346 8.50 -16.42 15.21
N LYS A 347 7.50 -17.05 14.60
CA LYS A 347 6.58 -17.97 15.28
C LYS A 347 7.37 -19.24 15.61
N TYR A 348 7.35 -19.65 16.89
CA TYR A 348 8.07 -20.82 17.44
C TYR A 348 9.60 -20.61 17.63
N ASN A 349 9.98 -19.96 18.72
CA ASN A 349 11.39 -19.80 19.15
C ASN A 349 12.31 -19.13 18.11
N ASN A 350 11.77 -18.31 17.22
CA ASN A 350 12.50 -17.61 16.17
C ASN A 350 13.23 -18.53 15.17
N LYS A 351 12.71 -19.74 14.93
CA LYS A 351 13.27 -20.70 13.97
C LYS A 351 12.17 -21.43 13.20
N THR A 352 12.44 -21.74 11.94
CA THR A 352 11.61 -22.65 11.13
C THR A 352 12.49 -23.63 10.36
N THR A 353 12.04 -24.88 10.26
CA THR A 353 12.73 -25.95 9.53
C THR A 353 11.99 -26.21 8.22
N ARG A 354 12.71 -26.28 7.11
CA ARG A 354 12.17 -26.52 5.78
C ARG A 354 12.96 -27.62 5.06
N ASN A 355 12.26 -28.30 4.17
CA ASN A 355 12.83 -29.27 3.24
C ASN A 355 12.25 -28.94 1.86
N ASP A 356 13.13 -28.61 0.91
CA ASP A 356 12.75 -28.25 -0.44
C ASP A 356 13.21 -29.37 -1.38
N ASP A 357 12.24 -30.04 -2.00
CA ASP A 357 12.48 -31.12 -2.96
C ASP A 357 12.54 -30.54 -4.37
N LEU A 358 13.52 -30.95 -5.16
CA LEU A 358 13.81 -30.53 -6.53
C LEU A 358 13.88 -31.77 -7.42
N SER A 359 13.41 -31.70 -8.67
CA SER A 359 13.41 -32.82 -9.62
C SER A 359 13.12 -32.33 -11.03
N ASP A 360 13.68 -33.00 -12.01
CA ASP A 360 13.41 -32.85 -13.44
C ASP A 360 12.21 -33.69 -13.92
N GLY A 361 11.85 -34.75 -13.17
CA GLY A 361 10.79 -35.70 -13.48
C GLY A 361 11.28 -37.02 -14.11
N SER A 362 12.59 -37.21 -14.30
CA SER A 362 13.19 -38.45 -14.84
C SER A 362 13.31 -39.56 -13.79
N GLY A 363 13.14 -39.22 -12.52
CA GLY A 363 13.43 -40.10 -11.37
C GLY A 363 14.41 -39.42 -10.42
N ASP A 364 15.28 -38.57 -10.97
CA ASP A 364 16.27 -37.83 -10.23
C ASP A 364 15.61 -36.74 -9.38
N SER A 365 16.00 -36.68 -8.11
CA SER A 365 15.53 -35.61 -7.23
C SER A 365 16.52 -35.24 -6.16
N TYR A 366 16.43 -34.00 -5.70
CA TYR A 366 17.37 -33.42 -4.78
C TYR A 366 16.65 -32.73 -3.63
N ARG A 367 17.08 -32.95 -2.39
CA ARG A 367 16.43 -32.37 -1.21
C ARG A 367 17.37 -31.44 -0.47
N VAL A 368 16.95 -30.19 -0.28
CA VAL A 368 17.64 -29.19 0.54
C VAL A 368 16.90 -29.00 1.86
N GLY A 369 17.47 -29.53 2.94
CA GLY A 369 16.97 -29.37 4.30
C GLY A 369 17.75 -28.31 5.07
N TYR A 370 17.04 -27.33 5.64
CA TYR A 370 17.65 -26.20 6.35
C TYR A 370 16.77 -25.66 7.48
N ILE A 371 17.42 -24.94 8.39
CA ILE A 371 16.79 -24.17 9.46
C ILE A 371 17.05 -22.70 9.18
N LEU A 372 15.97 -21.92 9.09
CA LEU A 372 16.04 -20.46 9.13
C LEU A 372 15.80 -19.98 10.56
N SER A 373 16.58 -19.02 11.00
CA SER A 373 16.33 -18.33 12.27
C SER A 373 16.51 -16.83 12.13
N LEU A 374 15.71 -16.07 12.88
CA LEU A 374 15.72 -14.61 12.86
C LEU A 374 15.82 -14.07 14.29
N SER A 375 17.00 -13.61 14.70
CA SER A 375 17.24 -13.10 16.06
C SER A 375 17.50 -11.60 16.06
N LYS A 376 17.11 -10.92 17.14
CA LYS A 376 17.52 -9.52 17.39
C LYS A 376 19.01 -9.50 17.72
N LYS A 377 19.74 -8.52 17.18
CA LYS A 377 21.16 -8.29 17.46
C LYS A 377 21.37 -7.20 18.51
#